data_AF-A0A7H0XS34-F1
#
_entry.id   AF-A0A7H0XS34-F1
#
_cell.length_a   1.000
_cell.length_b   1.000
_cell.length_c   1.000
_cell.angle_alpha   90.00
_cell.angle_beta   90.00
_cell.angle_gamma   90.00
#
_symmetry.space_group_name_H-M   'P 1'
#
loop_
_entity.id
_entity.type
_entity.pdbx_description
1 polymer ?
#
loop_
_entity_poly.entity_id
_entity_poly.type
_entity_poly.pdbx_seq_one_letter_code
_entity_poly.pdbx_strand_id
1 'polypeptide(L)'
;MYYTAYFTTPRKDRLTVLDILRGDPDGESRSYYFNEEAFGMMAEFRLSKKLIDRLRDLISGKTLDESQMQELLETIYPTPDKGKNNRTRIMEAGAIAAYHQQTDFPVIPILLTDDAPQFKRLTYEQALCWVHDGRNYKKLHPVVPVHREKLEEFLGMYWNYYRKLLESKETPTFRRG
;
A
#
# COMPACT_ATOMS: atom_id res chain seq x y z
N MET A 1 -2.87 2.82 -25.17
CA MET A 1 -1.57 2.12 -25.08
C MET A 1 -1.59 1.36 -23.77
N TYR A 2 -1.42 0.04 -23.79
CA TYR A 2 -1.30 -0.76 -22.57
C TYR A 2 0.19 -0.97 -22.30
N TYR A 3 0.63 -0.76 -21.06
CA TYR A 3 2.00 -0.97 -20.63
C TYR A 3 2.01 -1.91 -19.43
N THR A 4 3.13 -2.61 -19.24
CA THR A 4 3.36 -3.48 -18.10
C THR A 4 4.79 -3.26 -17.64
N ALA A 5 4.95 -2.99 -16.35
CA ALA A 5 6.24 -2.93 -15.68
C ALA A 5 6.40 -4.13 -14.73
N TYR A 6 7.63 -4.54 -14.51
CA TYR A 6 7.98 -5.54 -13.51
C TYR A 6 9.18 -5.05 -12.72
N PHE A 7 9.07 -5.10 -11.39
CA PHE A 7 10.10 -4.65 -10.46
C PHE A 7 10.39 -5.77 -9.46
N THR A 8 11.67 -5.97 -9.15
CA THR A 8 12.10 -6.84 -8.05
C THR A 8 12.92 -6.01 -7.08
N THR A 9 12.48 -5.92 -5.84
CA THR A 9 13.11 -5.12 -4.79
C THR A 9 13.60 -6.02 -3.65
N PRO A 10 14.67 -5.63 -2.92
CA PRO A 10 15.15 -6.40 -1.76
C PRO A 10 14.14 -6.48 -0.60
N ARG A 11 13.22 -5.52 -0.52
CA ARG A 11 12.21 -5.38 0.54
C ARG A 11 10.80 -5.27 -0.03
N LYS A 12 9.80 -5.49 0.82
CA LYS A 12 8.36 -5.43 0.50
C LYS A 12 7.56 -4.55 1.47
N ASP A 13 8.23 -3.63 2.16
CA ASP A 13 7.59 -2.70 3.07
C ASP A 13 6.84 -1.58 2.32
N ARG A 14 6.03 -0.81 3.04
CA ARG A 14 5.15 0.22 2.46
C ARG A 14 5.94 1.28 1.69
N LEU A 15 7.08 1.72 2.22
CA LEU A 15 7.92 2.72 1.56
C LEU A 15 8.47 2.17 0.25
N THR A 16 8.97 0.94 0.25
CA THR A 16 9.46 0.28 -0.97
C THR A 16 8.38 0.17 -2.06
N VAL A 17 7.13 -0.12 -1.69
CA VAL A 17 6.02 -0.14 -2.66
C VAL A 17 5.73 1.27 -3.17
N LEU A 18 5.73 2.26 -2.28
CA LEU A 18 5.49 3.65 -2.63
C LEU A 18 6.54 4.19 -3.62
N ASP A 19 7.81 3.81 -3.43
CA ASP A 19 8.93 4.12 -4.32
C ASP A 19 8.68 3.67 -5.76
N ILE A 20 8.16 2.44 -5.93
CA ILE A 20 7.73 1.94 -7.24
C ILE A 20 6.58 2.80 -7.80
N LEU A 21 5.58 3.11 -6.99
CA LEU A 21 4.38 3.85 -7.44
C LEU A 21 4.67 5.31 -7.81
N ARG A 22 5.69 5.92 -7.19
CA ARG A 22 6.13 7.29 -7.50
C ARG A 22 7.07 7.38 -8.69
N GLY A 23 7.47 6.24 -9.27
CA GLY A 23 8.38 6.18 -10.42
C GLY A 23 9.86 6.19 -10.06
N ASP A 24 10.21 5.91 -8.80
CA ASP A 24 11.59 5.90 -8.28
C ASP A 24 11.86 4.56 -7.57
N PRO A 25 12.00 3.44 -8.30
CA PRO A 25 12.06 2.10 -7.70
C PRO A 25 13.30 1.88 -6.81
N ASP A 26 14.35 2.69 -6.95
CA ASP A 26 15.55 2.65 -6.12
C ASP A 26 15.40 3.51 -4.84
N GLY A 27 14.41 4.40 -4.82
CA GLY A 27 14.04 5.22 -3.66
C GLY A 27 15.06 6.31 -3.32
N GLU A 28 15.90 6.70 -4.28
CA GLU A 28 17.00 7.66 -4.09
C GLU A 28 16.49 9.10 -3.91
N SER A 29 15.35 9.42 -4.52
CA SER A 29 14.74 10.75 -4.54
C SER A 29 13.54 10.87 -3.59
N ARG A 30 13.44 9.97 -2.60
CA ARG A 30 12.31 9.99 -1.66
C ARG A 30 12.26 11.30 -0.89
N SER A 31 11.09 11.90 -0.92
CA SER A 31 10.75 13.12 -0.19
C SER A 31 9.58 12.87 0.77
N TYR A 32 9.53 13.69 1.82
CA TYR A 32 8.53 13.62 2.89
C TYR A 32 7.88 14.97 3.07
N TYR A 33 6.55 15.04 2.99
CA TYR A 33 5.82 16.30 3.13
C TYR A 33 4.83 16.24 4.28
N PHE A 34 4.82 17.28 5.11
CA PHE A 34 4.08 17.30 6.38
C PHE A 34 2.93 18.31 6.37
N ASN A 35 1.86 17.97 5.66
CA ASN A 35 0.57 18.68 5.67
C ASN A 35 -0.45 18.00 6.59
N GLU A 36 -1.70 18.49 6.58
CA GLU A 36 -2.79 17.90 7.35
C GLU A 36 -3.05 16.43 7.02
N GLU A 37 -2.85 16.02 5.78
CA GLU A 37 -2.96 14.61 5.40
C GLU A 37 -1.92 13.76 6.13
N ALA A 38 -0.64 14.16 6.10
CA ALA A 38 0.41 13.45 6.82
C ALA A 38 0.09 13.34 8.32
N PHE A 39 -0.33 14.43 8.97
CA PHE A 39 -0.68 14.41 10.39
C PHE A 39 -1.93 13.58 10.68
N GLY A 40 -2.92 13.59 9.77
CA GLY A 40 -4.10 12.72 9.83
C GLY A 40 -3.70 11.24 9.77
N MET A 41 -2.82 10.87 8.83
CA MET A 41 -2.31 9.50 8.71
C MET A 41 -1.52 9.08 9.96
N MET A 42 -0.73 9.97 10.56
CA MET A 42 -0.04 9.65 11.83
C MET A 42 -1.02 9.29 12.95
N ALA A 43 -2.16 9.99 13.04
CA ALA A 43 -3.21 9.68 14.00
C ALA A 43 -3.84 8.31 13.72
N GLU A 44 -4.14 7.99 12.46
CA GLU A 44 -4.63 6.67 12.05
C GLU A 44 -3.63 5.55 12.35
N PHE A 45 -2.34 5.82 12.16
CA PHE A 45 -1.24 4.92 12.51
C PHE A 45 -0.99 4.85 14.03
N ARG A 46 -1.86 5.46 14.83
CA ARG A 46 -1.87 5.41 16.30
C ARG A 46 -0.62 6.03 16.93
N LEU A 47 -0.09 7.11 16.35
CA LEU A 47 0.87 7.96 17.06
C LEU A 47 0.16 8.74 18.16
N SER A 48 0.87 9.04 19.24
CA SER A 48 0.28 9.81 20.33
C SER A 48 0.04 11.26 19.88
N LYS A 49 -1.07 11.85 20.34
CA LYS A 49 -1.40 13.25 20.05
C LYS A 49 -0.26 14.21 20.40
N LYS A 50 0.37 14.02 21.56
CA LYS A 50 1.54 14.82 22.00
C LYS A 50 2.70 14.78 20.99
N LEU A 51 2.96 13.63 20.37
CA LEU A 51 4.00 13.51 19.36
C LEU A 51 3.60 14.22 18.06
N ILE A 52 2.34 14.07 17.63
CA ILE A 52 1.80 14.72 16.45
C ILE A 52 1.84 16.25 16.61
N ASP A 53 1.41 16.77 17.76
CA ASP A 53 1.44 18.21 18.06
C ASP A 53 2.89 18.74 18.02
N ARG A 54 3.84 18.02 18.63
CA ARG A 54 5.27 18.37 18.57
C ARG A 54 5.80 18.38 17.13
N LEU A 55 5.42 17.40 16.31
CA LEU A 55 5.82 17.36 14.90
C LEU A 55 5.22 18.53 14.12
N ARG A 56 3.94 18.85 14.36
CA ARG A 56 3.27 19.98 13.71
C ARG A 56 4.01 21.29 13.95
N ASP A 57 4.42 21.56 15.19
CA ASP A 57 5.18 22.76 15.53
C ASP A 57 6.55 22.82 14.82
N LEU A 58 7.20 21.67 14.60
CA LEU A 58 8.54 21.61 14.03
C LEU A 58 8.55 21.71 12.50
N ILE A 59 7.62 21.05 11.82
CA ILE A 59 7.73 20.75 10.39
C ILE A 59 6.44 20.93 9.57
N SER A 60 5.37 21.48 10.14
CA SER A 60 4.14 21.71 9.37
C SER A 60 4.42 22.53 8.10
N GLY A 61 3.93 22.03 6.97
CA GLY A 61 4.10 22.62 5.64
C GLY A 61 5.49 22.48 5.03
N LYS A 62 6.41 21.72 5.65
CA LYS A 62 7.76 21.49 5.12
C LYS A 62 7.84 20.21 4.29
N THR A 63 8.67 20.25 3.26
CA THR A 63 9.17 19.08 2.54
C THR A 63 10.59 18.79 3.02
N LEU A 64 10.87 17.54 3.37
CA LEU A 64 12.18 17.05 3.77
C LEU A 64 12.70 16.03 2.76
N ASP A 65 14.00 16.05 2.51
CA ASP A 65 14.71 14.93 1.89
C ASP A 65 15.05 13.84 2.93
N GLU A 66 15.70 12.76 2.49
CA GLU A 66 16.09 11.66 3.37
C GLU A 66 17.03 12.10 4.51
N SER A 67 18.02 12.96 4.25
CA SER A 67 18.98 13.42 5.26
C SER A 67 18.27 14.24 6.34
N GLN A 68 17.47 15.22 5.91
CA GLN A 68 16.68 16.07 6.80
C GLN A 68 15.65 15.27 7.60
N MET A 69 15.07 14.25 6.99
CA MET A 69 14.14 13.33 7.67
C MET A 69 14.86 12.55 8.78
N GLN A 70 16.07 12.03 8.53
CA GLN A 70 16.83 11.32 9.56
C GLN A 70 17.24 12.25 10.71
N GLU A 71 17.73 13.46 10.42
CA GLU A 71 18.08 14.48 11.42
C GLU A 71 16.89 14.84 12.33
N LEU A 72 15.70 15.01 11.74
CA LEU A 72 14.47 15.23 12.49
C LEU A 72 14.17 14.04 13.42
N LEU A 73 14.26 12.81 12.92
CA LEU A 73 13.97 11.62 13.73
C LEU A 73 14.97 11.45 14.87
N GLU A 74 16.24 11.77 14.66
CA GLU A 74 17.27 11.81 15.70
C GLU A 74 16.98 12.88 16.76
N THR A 75 16.51 14.06 16.34
CA THR A 75 16.08 15.12 17.27
C THR A 75 14.89 14.70 18.15
N ILE A 76 13.98 13.89 17.60
CA ILE A 76 12.81 13.39 18.34
C ILE A 76 13.18 12.20 19.23
N TYR A 77 14.05 11.32 18.72
CA TYR A 77 14.48 10.08 19.36
C TYR A 77 16.01 9.98 19.43
N PRO A 78 16.69 10.72 20.33
CA PRO A 78 18.16 10.78 20.35
C PRO A 78 18.84 9.45 20.67
N THR A 79 18.14 8.54 21.34
CA THR A 79 18.66 7.19 21.61
C THR A 79 18.44 6.30 20.38
N PRO A 80 19.49 5.63 19.87
CA PRO A 80 19.36 4.61 18.84
C PRO A 80 18.31 3.55 19.22
N ASP A 81 17.59 3.02 18.24
CA ASP A 81 16.52 2.00 18.35
C ASP A 81 15.26 2.40 19.15
N LYS A 82 15.26 3.51 19.89
CA LYS A 82 14.04 4.03 20.50
C LYS A 82 13.07 4.54 19.45
N GLY A 83 11.79 4.20 19.65
CA GLY A 83 10.72 4.71 18.82
C GLY A 83 10.71 4.15 17.40
N LYS A 84 11.35 3.00 17.13
CA LYS A 84 11.44 2.37 15.80
C LYS A 84 10.12 2.38 15.02
N ASN A 85 9.03 1.93 15.65
CA ASN A 85 7.70 1.93 15.01
C ASN A 85 7.18 3.34 14.71
N ASN A 86 7.42 4.30 15.60
CA ASN A 86 7.00 5.68 15.37
C ASN A 86 7.84 6.33 14.26
N ARG A 87 9.16 6.10 14.24
CA ARG A 87 10.05 6.54 13.16
C ARG A 87 9.52 6.07 11.81
N THR A 88 9.26 4.77 11.65
CA THR A 88 8.68 4.20 10.42
C THR A 88 7.35 4.85 10.06
N ARG A 89 6.43 4.99 11.01
CA ARG A 89 5.10 5.57 10.74
C ARG A 89 5.13 7.06 10.39
N ILE A 90 6.05 7.83 10.96
CA ILE A 90 6.27 9.25 10.60
C ILE A 90 6.75 9.32 9.15
N MET A 91 7.76 8.50 8.79
CA MET A 91 8.29 8.43 7.44
C MET A 91 7.21 7.99 6.43
N GLU A 92 6.47 6.93 6.74
CA GLU A 92 5.37 6.45 5.90
C GLU A 92 4.31 7.54 5.66
N ALA A 93 3.85 8.22 6.72
CA ALA A 93 2.85 9.28 6.60
C ALA A 93 3.35 10.46 5.75
N GLY A 94 4.58 10.94 6.00
CA GLY A 94 5.17 12.04 5.24
C GLY A 94 5.43 11.67 3.79
N ALA A 95 5.89 10.45 3.51
CA ALA A 95 6.18 10.00 2.15
C ALA A 95 4.89 9.84 1.32
N ILE A 96 3.82 9.29 1.92
CA ILE A 96 2.52 9.15 1.24
C ILE A 96 1.95 10.53 0.91
N ALA A 97 1.97 11.47 1.85
CA ALA A 97 1.49 12.83 1.62
C ALA A 97 2.31 13.58 0.55
N ALA A 98 3.62 13.32 0.47
CA ALA A 98 4.46 13.82 -0.63
C ALA A 98 4.06 13.20 -1.98
N TYR A 99 3.87 11.88 -2.01
CA TYR A 99 3.43 11.17 -3.21
C TYR A 99 2.10 11.70 -3.74
N HIS A 100 1.11 11.92 -2.89
CA HIS A 100 -0.21 12.43 -3.31
C HIS A 100 -0.20 13.85 -3.89
N GLN A 101 0.88 14.60 -3.69
CA GLN A 101 1.07 15.95 -4.25
C GLN A 101 2.06 16.00 -5.40
N GLN A 102 2.65 14.87 -5.77
CA GLN A 102 3.61 14.80 -6.86
C GLN A 102 2.95 15.20 -8.18
N THR A 103 3.65 16.04 -8.95
CA THR A 103 3.23 16.48 -10.29
C THR A 103 4.06 15.88 -11.42
N ASP A 104 5.31 15.49 -11.13
CA ASP A 104 6.28 15.10 -12.15
C ASP A 104 6.07 13.68 -12.68
N PHE A 105 5.43 12.82 -11.89
CA PHE A 105 5.02 11.48 -12.30
C PHE A 105 3.63 11.16 -11.74
N PRO A 106 2.75 10.44 -12.48
CA PRO A 106 1.35 10.30 -12.11
C PRO A 106 1.13 9.61 -10.76
N VAL A 107 0.21 10.17 -9.97
CA VAL A 107 -0.35 9.52 -8.78
C VAL A 107 -1.38 8.49 -9.21
N ILE A 108 -1.27 7.26 -8.70
CA ILE A 108 -2.21 6.18 -8.99
C ILE A 108 -3.47 6.39 -8.12
N PRO A 109 -4.66 6.59 -8.72
CA PRO A 109 -5.86 6.87 -7.93
C PRO A 109 -6.46 5.61 -7.30
N ILE A 110 -6.41 4.48 -8.01
CA ILE A 110 -6.97 3.19 -7.58
C ILE A 110 -5.89 2.12 -7.72
N LEU A 111 -5.55 1.47 -6.61
CA LEU A 111 -4.58 0.39 -6.59
C LEU A 111 -5.27 -0.96 -6.34
N LEU A 112 -5.20 -1.88 -7.30
CA LEU A 112 -5.71 -3.25 -7.16
C LEU A 112 -4.64 -4.17 -6.56
N THR A 113 -4.80 -4.59 -5.32
CA THR A 113 -3.84 -5.47 -4.61
C THR A 113 -4.53 -6.59 -3.85
N ASP A 114 -3.77 -7.44 -3.16
CA ASP A 114 -4.32 -8.23 -2.06
C ASP A 114 -4.56 -7.35 -0.81
N ASP A 115 -4.99 -7.95 0.30
CA ASP A 115 -5.26 -7.25 1.56
C ASP A 115 -4.01 -7.04 2.44
N ALA A 116 -2.80 -7.06 1.88
CA ALA A 116 -1.58 -6.97 2.68
C ALA A 116 -1.35 -5.55 3.25
N PRO A 117 -0.82 -5.42 4.48
CA PRO A 117 -0.70 -4.12 5.18
C PRO A 117 0.15 -3.07 4.48
N GLN A 118 1.11 -3.47 3.62
CA GLN A 118 1.97 -2.54 2.90
C GLN A 118 1.23 -1.74 1.81
N PHE A 119 0.06 -2.20 1.34
CA PHE A 119 -0.72 -1.49 0.32
C PHE A 119 -1.73 -0.48 0.89
N LYS A 120 -1.96 -0.55 2.20
CA LYS A 120 -2.93 0.31 2.88
C LYS A 120 -2.50 1.78 2.80
N ARG A 121 -3.46 2.65 2.43
CA ARG A 121 -3.32 4.12 2.39
C ARG A 121 -2.33 4.67 1.36
N LEU A 122 -1.75 3.85 0.49
CA LEU A 122 -0.82 4.31 -0.54
C LEU A 122 -1.47 5.16 -1.64
N THR A 123 -2.78 4.99 -1.85
CA THR A 123 -3.56 5.64 -2.90
C THR A 123 -4.95 5.98 -2.35
N TYR A 124 -5.72 6.79 -3.09
CA TYR A 124 -7.06 7.21 -2.66
C TYR A 124 -8.01 6.02 -2.47
N GLU A 125 -7.96 5.03 -3.37
CA GLU A 125 -8.81 3.85 -3.35
C GLU A 125 -7.97 2.57 -3.45
N GLN A 126 -8.20 1.62 -2.56
CA GLN A 126 -7.61 0.28 -2.65
C GLN A 126 -8.69 -0.73 -3.07
N ALA A 127 -8.57 -1.25 -4.29
CA ALA A 127 -9.40 -2.36 -4.74
C ALA A 127 -8.75 -3.69 -4.32
N LEU A 128 -9.58 -4.65 -3.88
CA LEU A 128 -9.09 -5.99 -3.51
C LEU A 128 -9.20 -6.94 -4.69
N CYS A 129 -8.10 -7.65 -4.94
CA CYS A 129 -8.01 -8.62 -6.00
C CYS A 129 -8.87 -9.84 -5.65
N TRP A 130 -9.94 -10.05 -6.43
CA TRP A 130 -10.83 -11.18 -6.23
C TRP A 130 -10.07 -12.51 -6.27
N VAL A 131 -9.08 -12.69 -7.15
CA VAL A 131 -8.27 -13.93 -7.18
C VAL A 131 -7.64 -14.26 -5.80
N HIS A 132 -7.24 -13.23 -5.04
CA HIS A 132 -6.72 -13.41 -3.69
C HIS A 132 -7.81 -13.71 -2.65
N ASP A 133 -9.03 -13.22 -2.85
CA ASP A 133 -10.21 -13.57 -2.04
C ASP A 133 -10.51 -15.09 -2.09
N GLY A 134 -10.19 -15.74 -3.21
CA GLY A 134 -10.20 -17.20 -3.37
C GLY A 134 -9.52 -17.98 -2.21
N ARG A 135 -8.50 -17.39 -1.57
CA ARG A 135 -7.80 -17.98 -0.42
C ARG A 135 -8.68 -18.07 0.83
N ASN A 136 -9.62 -17.15 1.01
CA ASN A 136 -10.50 -17.12 2.18
C ASN A 136 -11.45 -18.31 2.17
N TYR A 137 -12.06 -18.62 1.02
CA TYR A 137 -12.97 -19.76 0.88
C TYR A 137 -12.27 -21.10 1.11
N LYS A 138 -11.01 -21.24 0.70
CA LYS A 138 -10.21 -22.46 0.96
C LYS A 138 -9.93 -22.71 2.45
N LYS A 139 -10.03 -21.68 3.30
CA LYS A 139 -9.85 -21.82 4.76
C LYS A 139 -11.13 -22.23 5.47
N LEU A 140 -12.28 -22.16 4.81
CA LEU A 140 -13.55 -22.58 5.41
C LEU A 140 -13.53 -24.08 5.66
N HIS A 141 -13.98 -24.49 6.84
CA HIS A 141 -13.98 -25.90 7.24
C HIS A 141 -15.36 -26.31 7.79
N PRO A 142 -16.40 -26.37 6.93
CA PRO A 142 -17.76 -26.64 7.39
C PRO A 142 -17.87 -28.02 8.06
N VAL A 143 -18.58 -28.10 9.18
CA VAL A 143 -18.78 -29.36 9.91
C VAL A 143 -19.97 -30.16 9.38
N VAL A 144 -21.00 -29.47 8.87
CA VAL A 144 -22.21 -30.09 8.32
C VAL A 144 -21.93 -30.55 6.89
N PRO A 145 -22.20 -31.83 6.52
CA PRO A 145 -21.92 -32.37 5.19
C PRO A 145 -22.46 -31.52 4.03
N VAL A 146 -23.72 -31.08 4.10
CA VAL A 146 -24.33 -30.24 3.05
C VAL A 146 -23.59 -28.91 2.83
N HIS A 147 -22.92 -28.37 3.84
CA HIS A 147 -22.13 -27.15 3.69
C HIS A 147 -20.75 -27.41 3.08
N ARG A 148 -20.19 -28.62 3.24
CA ARG A 148 -18.96 -29.02 2.55
C ARG A 148 -19.21 -29.15 1.05
N GLU A 149 -20.28 -29.83 0.67
CA GLU A 149 -20.69 -29.99 -0.74
C GLU A 149 -20.90 -28.62 -1.40
N LYS A 150 -21.62 -27.70 -0.75
CA LYS A 150 -21.82 -26.32 -1.24
C LYS A 150 -20.50 -25.56 -1.40
N LEU A 151 -19.56 -25.72 -0.47
CA LEU A 151 -18.25 -25.08 -0.56
C LEU A 151 -17.42 -25.64 -1.73
N GLU A 152 -17.42 -26.95 -1.91
CA GLU A 152 -16.72 -27.62 -3.02
C GLU A 152 -17.30 -27.19 -4.38
N GLU A 153 -18.62 -27.17 -4.51
CA GLU A 153 -19.31 -26.70 -5.73
C GLU A 153 -18.94 -25.25 -6.04
N PHE A 154 -19.04 -24.36 -5.05
CA PHE A 154 -18.70 -22.95 -5.20
C PHE A 154 -17.22 -22.77 -5.61
N LEU A 155 -16.28 -23.43 -4.92
CA LEU A 155 -14.85 -23.37 -5.27
C LEU A 155 -14.60 -23.88 -6.68
N GLY A 156 -15.31 -24.92 -7.12
CA GLY A 156 -15.29 -25.41 -8.49
C GLY A 156 -15.70 -24.32 -9.48
N MET A 157 -16.87 -23.71 -9.29
CA MET A 157 -17.37 -22.63 -10.15
C MET A 157 -16.39 -21.45 -10.20
N TYR A 158 -15.86 -21.06 -9.04
CA TYR A 158 -14.94 -19.94 -8.88
C TYR A 158 -13.67 -20.10 -9.70
N TRP A 159 -12.98 -21.24 -9.56
CA TRP A 159 -11.74 -21.51 -10.28
C TRP A 159 -11.97 -21.91 -11.74
N ASN A 160 -13.15 -22.44 -12.08
CA ASN A 160 -13.55 -22.62 -13.48
C ASN A 160 -13.65 -21.27 -14.20
N TYR A 161 -14.23 -20.26 -13.55
CA TYR A 161 -14.31 -18.92 -14.11
C TYR A 161 -12.91 -18.31 -14.30
N TYR A 162 -12.02 -18.43 -13.32
CA TYR A 162 -10.61 -18.01 -13.46
C TYR A 162 -9.91 -18.65 -14.67
N ARG A 163 -10.10 -19.95 -14.89
CA ARG A 163 -9.51 -20.66 -16.05
C ARG A 163 -10.04 -20.14 -17.38
N LYS A 164 -11.34 -19.86 -17.50
CA LYS A 164 -11.93 -19.23 -18.69
C LYS A 164 -11.31 -17.87 -19.00
N LEU A 165 -10.99 -17.07 -17.97
CA LEU A 165 -10.31 -15.79 -18.16
C LEU A 165 -8.88 -15.99 -18.70
N LEU A 166 -8.15 -17.01 -18.23
CA LEU A 166 -6.83 -17.34 -18.76
C LEU A 166 -6.90 -17.78 -20.24
N GLU A 167 -7.85 -18.65 -20.60
CA GLU A 167 -8.07 -19.08 -21.99
C GLU A 167 -8.40 -17.89 -22.90
N SER A 168 -9.23 -16.95 -22.42
CA SER A 168 -9.59 -15.75 -23.18
C SER A 168 -8.39 -14.83 -23.47
N LYS A 169 -7.35 -14.85 -22.63
CA LYS A 169 -6.11 -14.10 -22.84
C LYS A 169 -5.30 -14.67 -24.01
N GLU A 170 -5.33 -15.98 -24.19
CA GLU A 170 -4.61 -16.68 -25.27
C GLU A 170 -5.35 -16.58 -26.61
N THR A 171 -6.69 -16.45 -26.59
CA THR A 171 -7.54 -16.25 -27.77
C THR A 171 -8.63 -15.21 -27.53
N PRO A 172 -8.31 -13.90 -27.63
CA PRO A 172 -9.28 -12.84 -27.37
C PRO A 172 -10.41 -12.88 -28.40
N THR A 173 -11.57 -13.40 -28.02
CA THR A 173 -12.77 -13.34 -28.86
C THR A 173 -13.47 -12.01 -28.60
N PHE A 174 -13.17 -11.00 -29.43
CA PHE A 174 -13.86 -9.73 -29.40
C PHE A 174 -15.32 -9.92 -29.82
N ARG A 175 -16.25 -10.04 -28.87
CA ARG A 175 -17.65 -9.68 -29.08
C ARG A 175 -17.97 -8.53 -28.16
N ARG A 176 -18.07 -7.33 -28.74
CA ARG A 176 -18.63 -6.16 -28.04
C ARG A 176 -20.12 -6.45 -27.81
N GLY A 177 -20.52 -6.52 -26.54
CA GLY A 177 -21.91 -6.42 -26.12
C GLY A 177 -22.33 -4.96 -25.98
#